data_AF-A0A1F8FWH6-F1
#
_entry.id   AF-A0A1F8FWH6-F1
#
_cell.length_a   1.000
_cell.length_b   1.000
_cell.length_c   1.000
_cell.angle_alpha   90.00
_cell.angle_beta   90.00
_cell.angle_gamma   90.00
#
_symmetry.space_group_name_H-M   'P 1'
#
loop_
_entity.id
_entity.type
_entity.pdbx_description
1 polymer ?
#
loop_
_entity_poly.entity_id
_entity_poly.type
_entity_poly.pdbx_seq_one_letter_code
_entity_poly.pdbx_strand_id
1 'polypeptide(L)'
;MKKITLMIRRVLITAGTLLPLMASAQLPPGNAITFDEVDNLVRYLARFIIGISLTIAVVMIVWSGITMMAAQSNPTKFANAGLRLHNALIGIGVVMATGVLINTVAAIVDRSFFCQVSVLGICLW
;
A
#
# COMPACT_ATOMS: atom_id res chain seq x y z
N MET A 1 16.84 -2.30 -33.03
CA MET A 1 16.78 -1.91 -31.60
C MET A 1 15.51 -2.38 -30.89
N LYS A 2 14.30 -2.17 -31.45
CA LYS A 2 13.00 -2.51 -30.81
C LYS A 2 12.76 -4.00 -30.48
N LYS A 3 13.40 -4.94 -31.19
CA LYS A 3 13.26 -6.39 -30.99
C LYS A 3 13.96 -6.90 -29.71
N ILE A 4 15.07 -6.29 -29.31
CA ILE A 4 15.85 -6.69 -28.12
C ILE A 4 15.10 -6.32 -26.83
N THR A 5 14.49 -5.14 -26.78
CA THR A 5 13.64 -4.73 -25.65
C THR A 5 12.40 -5.61 -25.48
N LEU A 6 11.87 -6.16 -26.57
CA LEU A 6 10.68 -7.02 -26.55
C LEU A 6 10.99 -8.46 -26.10
N MET A 7 12.20 -8.98 -26.37
CA MET A 7 12.65 -10.26 -25.82
C MET A 7 12.92 -10.19 -24.32
N ILE A 8 13.53 -9.11 -23.82
CA ILE A 8 13.77 -8.91 -22.37
C ILE A 8 12.44 -8.90 -21.60
N ARG A 9 11.41 -8.22 -22.14
CA ARG A 9 10.08 -8.16 -21.52
C ARG A 9 9.37 -9.53 -21.49
N ARG A 10 9.63 -10.43 -22.45
CA ARG A 10 9.05 -11.80 -22.46
C ARG A 10 9.77 -12.74 -21.50
N VAL A 11 11.10 -12.65 -21.41
CA VAL A 11 11.92 -13.44 -20.48
C VAL A 11 11.59 -13.11 -19.02
N LEU A 12 11.34 -11.83 -18.71
CA LEU A 12 10.97 -11.39 -17.36
C LEU A 12 9.60 -11.97 -16.92
N ILE A 13 8.66 -12.16 -17.86
CA ILE A 13 7.33 -12.70 -17.57
C ILE A 13 7.38 -14.22 -17.37
N THR A 14 8.16 -14.95 -18.17
CA THR A 14 8.31 -16.42 -18.03
C THR A 14 9.11 -16.82 -16.79
N ALA A 15 10.07 -15.99 -16.35
CA ALA A 15 10.80 -16.23 -15.11
C ALA A 15 9.92 -15.99 -13.86
N GLY A 16 9.05 -14.98 -13.89
CA GLY A 16 8.15 -14.65 -12.78
C GLY A 16 7.11 -15.73 -12.45
N THR A 17 6.71 -16.54 -13.43
CA THR A 17 5.69 -17.59 -13.24
C THR A 17 6.25 -18.96 -12.85
N LEU A 18 7.54 -19.22 -13.07
CA LEU A 18 8.16 -20.53 -12.78
C LEU A 18 8.77 -20.62 -11.37
N LEU A 19 9.07 -19.49 -10.74
CA LEU A 19 9.62 -19.42 -9.38
C LEU A 19 8.70 -19.98 -8.26
N PRO A 20 7.36 -19.78 -8.26
CA PRO A 20 6.53 -20.25 -7.15
C PRO A 20 6.29 -21.76 -7.15
N LEU A 21 6.58 -22.49 -8.25
CA LEU A 21 6.31 -23.92 -8.35
C LEU A 21 7.35 -24.79 -7.60
N MET A 22 8.57 -24.27 -7.39
CA MET A 22 9.65 -24.98 -6.70
C MET A 22 9.58 -24.84 -5.17
N ALA A 23 8.76 -23.91 -4.65
CA ALA A 23 8.68 -23.57 -3.23
C ALA A 23 7.69 -24.44 -2.43
N SER A 24 6.88 -25.27 -3.07
CA SER A 24 5.83 -26.08 -2.43
C SER A 24 6.23 -27.52 -2.12
N ALA A 25 7.47 -27.95 -2.43
CA ALA A 25 7.85 -29.36 -2.39
C ALA A 25 8.36 -29.89 -1.02
N GLN A 26 8.54 -29.04 0.00
CA GLN A 26 9.02 -29.52 1.31
C GLN A 26 8.32 -28.78 2.45
N LEU A 27 7.25 -29.36 3.01
CA LEU A 27 6.67 -28.88 4.27
C LEU A 27 7.40 -29.55 5.45
N PRO A 28 8.10 -28.80 6.30
CA PRO A 28 8.64 -29.28 7.57
C PRO A 28 7.49 -29.66 8.55
N PRO A 29 7.77 -30.48 9.57
CA PRO A 29 6.76 -30.90 10.55
C PRO A 29 6.10 -29.68 11.21
N GLY A 30 4.77 -29.68 11.22
CA GLY A 30 3.95 -28.53 11.59
C GLY A 30 4.16 -28.10 13.04
N ASN A 31 4.69 -26.90 13.22
CA ASN A 31 4.64 -26.19 14.49
C ASN A 31 3.23 -25.63 14.70
N ALA A 32 2.72 -25.69 15.93
CA ALA A 32 1.40 -25.12 16.24
C ALA A 32 1.40 -23.61 15.92
N ILE A 33 0.47 -23.19 15.07
CA ILE A 33 0.25 -21.77 14.78
C ILE A 33 -0.33 -21.13 16.04
N THR A 34 0.49 -20.31 16.70
CA THR A 34 0.05 -19.43 17.79
C THR A 34 -0.63 -18.20 17.20
N PHE A 35 -1.55 -17.59 17.95
CA PHE A 35 -2.24 -16.37 17.51
C PHE A 35 -1.27 -15.21 17.21
N ASP A 36 -0.16 -15.12 17.95
CA ASP A 36 0.88 -14.11 17.74
C ASP A 36 1.61 -14.26 16.39
N GLU A 37 1.85 -15.49 15.93
CA GLU A 37 2.50 -15.75 14.65
C GLU A 37 1.61 -15.25 13.48
N VAL A 38 0.30 -15.47 13.58
CA VAL A 38 -0.68 -15.02 12.57
C VAL A 38 -0.79 -13.50 12.57
N ASP A 39 -0.87 -12.87 13.74
CA ASP A 39 -0.96 -11.40 13.84
C ASP A 39 0.28 -10.72 13.24
N ASN A 40 1.47 -11.24 13.52
CA ASN A 40 2.71 -10.74 12.94
C ASN A 40 2.73 -10.88 11.41
N LEU A 41 2.36 -12.06 10.89
CA LEU A 41 2.32 -12.29 9.44
C LEU A 41 1.35 -11.31 8.73
N VAL A 42 0.17 -11.09 9.30
CA VAL A 42 -0.82 -10.15 8.77
C VAL A 42 -0.27 -8.72 8.80
N ARG A 43 0.39 -8.31 9.89
CA ARG A 43 0.99 -6.97 9.99
C ARG A 43 2.09 -6.75 8.96
N TYR A 44 2.94 -7.75 8.73
CA TYR A 44 4.00 -7.64 7.71
C TYR A 44 3.41 -7.49 6.31
N LEU A 45 2.41 -8.30 5.96
CA LEU A 45 1.71 -8.20 4.67
C LEU A 45 1.01 -6.85 4.49
N ALA A 46 0.31 -6.37 5.53
CA ALA A 46 -0.36 -5.08 5.50
C ALA A 46 0.65 -3.93 5.30
N ARG A 47 1.75 -3.91 6.05
CA ARG A 47 2.80 -2.89 5.92
C ARG A 47 3.46 -2.91 4.55
N PHE A 48 3.70 -4.11 4.00
CA PHE A 48 4.26 -4.26 2.67
C PHE A 48 3.34 -3.62 1.62
N ILE A 49 2.04 -3.99 1.61
CA ILE A 49 1.04 -3.46 0.67
C ILE A 49 0.88 -1.95 0.78
N ILE A 50 0.87 -1.40 2.00
CA ILE A 50 0.80 0.04 2.22
C ILE A 50 2.04 0.74 1.66
N GLY A 51 3.24 0.17 1.87
CA GLY A 51 4.51 0.72 1.38
C GLY A 51 4.58 0.82 -0.14
N ILE A 52 4.18 -0.24 -0.87
CA ILE A 52 4.13 -0.21 -2.34
C ILE A 52 3.08 0.79 -2.84
N SER A 53 1.92 0.86 -2.20
CA SER A 53 0.85 1.80 -2.58
C SER A 53 1.32 3.25 -2.47
N LEU A 54 1.99 3.61 -1.38
CA LEU A 54 2.55 4.96 -1.19
C LEU A 54 3.62 5.28 -2.24
N THR A 55 4.48 4.31 -2.55
CA THR A 55 5.55 4.49 -3.53
C THR A 55 4.99 4.79 -4.93
N ILE A 56 3.97 4.04 -5.35
CA ILE A 56 3.31 4.25 -6.64
C ILE A 56 2.62 5.62 -6.67
N ALA A 57 1.98 6.01 -5.57
CA ALA A 57 1.34 7.32 -5.47
C ALA A 57 2.33 8.48 -5.66
N VAL A 58 3.50 8.42 -5.00
CA VAL A 58 4.56 9.44 -5.15
C VAL A 58 5.08 9.50 -6.59
N VAL A 59 5.33 8.36 -7.22
CA VAL A 59 5.80 8.31 -8.62
C VAL A 59 4.79 8.96 -9.56
N MET A 60 3.49 8.72 -9.36
CA MET A 60 2.43 9.30 -10.17
C MET A 60 2.28 10.81 -9.97
N ILE A 61 2.46 11.31 -8.73
CA ILE A 61 2.48 12.75 -8.46
C ILE A 61 3.65 13.40 -9.21
N VAL A 62 4.86 12.88 -9.07
CA VAL A 62 6.06 13.47 -9.71
C VAL A 62 5.90 13.48 -11.22
N TRP A 63 5.43 12.38 -11.80
CA TRP A 63 5.24 12.31 -13.25
C TRP A 63 4.16 13.27 -13.74
N SER A 64 3.03 13.37 -13.03
CA SER A 64 1.99 14.34 -13.37
C SER A 64 2.50 15.78 -13.29
N GLY A 65 3.26 16.13 -12.25
CA GLY A 65 3.86 17.45 -12.06
C GLY A 65 4.81 17.84 -13.19
N ILE A 66 5.73 16.94 -13.58
CA ILE A 66 6.64 17.17 -14.71
C ILE A 66 5.85 17.38 -16.00
N THR A 67 4.80 16.58 -16.24
CA THR A 67 3.99 16.73 -17.46
C THR A 67 3.16 18.01 -17.50
N MET A 68 2.76 18.56 -16.34
CA MET A 68 2.11 19.87 -16.27
C MET A 68 3.09 21.00 -16.64
N MET A 69 4.31 20.95 -16.10
CA MET A 69 5.34 21.96 -16.38
C MET A 69 5.82 21.91 -17.85
N ALA A 70 5.87 20.71 -18.43
CA ALA A 70 6.25 20.52 -19.84
C ALA A 70 5.11 20.83 -20.85
N ALA A 71 3.89 21.15 -20.40
CA ALA A 71 2.74 21.31 -21.29
C ALA A 71 2.72 22.62 -22.08
N GLN A 72 3.50 23.64 -21.67
CA GLN A 72 3.54 24.99 -22.28
C GLN A 72 2.16 25.44 -22.81
N SER A 73 2.03 25.75 -24.11
CA SER A 73 0.82 26.32 -24.72
C SER A 73 -0.21 25.28 -25.17
N ASN A 74 -0.01 23.98 -24.91
CA ASN A 74 -0.98 22.96 -25.35
C ASN A 74 -2.02 22.68 -24.24
N PRO A 75 -3.26 23.19 -24.37
CA PRO A 75 -4.28 23.08 -23.32
C PRO A 75 -4.69 21.63 -23.04
N THR A 76 -4.58 20.73 -24.03
CA THR A 76 -4.95 19.32 -23.87
C THR A 76 -3.99 18.57 -22.97
N LYS A 77 -2.69 18.88 -23.02
CA LYS A 77 -1.68 18.24 -22.16
C LYS A 77 -1.80 18.71 -20.72
N PHE A 78 -2.11 19.99 -20.53
CA PHE A 78 -2.35 20.56 -19.20
C PHE A 78 -3.60 19.94 -18.55
N ALA A 79 -4.71 19.85 -19.27
CA ALA A 79 -5.96 19.25 -18.76
C ALA A 79 -5.79 17.77 -18.39
N ASN A 80 -5.12 16.99 -19.25
CA ASN A 80 -4.85 15.58 -18.98
C ASN A 80 -3.90 15.36 -17.78
N ALA A 81 -2.90 16.22 -17.61
CA ALA A 81 -2.00 16.15 -16.48
C ALA A 81 -2.69 16.55 -15.17
N GLY A 82 -3.60 17.54 -15.20
CA GLY A 82 -4.44 17.91 -14.07
C GLY A 82 -5.40 16.79 -13.63
N LEU A 83 -6.03 16.10 -14.58
CA LEU A 83 -6.87 14.92 -14.28
C LEU A 83 -6.07 13.79 -13.60
N ARG A 84 -4.84 13.56 -14.06
CA ARG A 84 -3.95 12.57 -13.43
C ARG A 84 -3.57 12.95 -12.00
N LEU A 85 -3.30 14.24 -11.75
CA LEU A 85 -3.00 14.73 -10.42
C LEU A 85 -4.20 14.57 -9.47
N HIS A 86 -5.42 14.86 -9.95
CA HIS A 86 -6.63 14.68 -9.16
C HIS A 86 -6.83 13.21 -8.76
N ASN A 87 -6.64 12.29 -9.69
CA ASN A 87 -6.74 10.85 -9.41
C ASN A 87 -5.65 10.38 -8.45
N ALA A 88 -4.43 10.91 -8.55
CA ALA A 88 -3.35 10.62 -7.60
C ALA A 88 -3.68 11.12 -6.18
N LEU A 89 -4.29 12.30 -6.07
CA LEU A 89 -4.71 12.88 -4.79
C LEU A 89 -5.79 12.03 -4.11
N ILE A 90 -6.78 11.54 -4.87
CA ILE A 90 -7.79 10.62 -4.34
C ILE A 90 -7.13 9.33 -3.83
N GLY A 91 -6.18 8.76 -4.57
CA GLY A 91 -5.47 7.55 -4.16
C GLY A 91 -4.76 7.70 -2.82
N ILE A 92 -4.09 8.84 -2.59
CA ILE A 92 -3.41 9.13 -1.31
C ILE A 92 -4.42 9.36 -0.19
N GLY A 93 -5.53 10.05 -0.49
CA GLY A 93 -6.61 10.25 0.46
C GLY A 93 -7.15 8.93 1.01
N VAL A 94 -7.34 7.92 0.14
CA VAL A 94 -7.80 6.59 0.56
C VAL A 94 -6.78 5.89 1.48
N VAL A 95 -5.49 5.93 1.13
CA VAL A 95 -4.46 5.27 1.96
C VAL A 95 -4.33 5.94 3.33
N MET A 96 -4.39 7.27 3.40
CA MET A 96 -4.42 7.98 4.69
C MET A 96 -5.69 7.68 5.48
N ALA A 97 -6.86 7.62 4.83
CA ALA A 97 -8.12 7.31 5.48
C ALA A 97 -8.12 5.91 6.13
N THR A 98 -7.53 4.91 5.48
CA THR A 98 -7.36 3.57 6.06
C THR A 98 -6.62 3.61 7.40
N GLY A 99 -5.53 4.39 7.50
CA GLY A 99 -4.78 4.52 8.75
C GLY A 99 -5.62 5.11 9.87
N VAL A 100 -6.41 6.15 9.57
CA VAL A 100 -7.33 6.79 10.51
C VAL A 100 -8.42 5.82 10.97
N LEU A 101 -9.02 5.07 10.04
CA LEU A 101 -10.05 4.08 10.36
C LEU A 101 -9.52 2.99 11.31
N ILE A 102 -8.35 2.42 11.02
CA ILE A 102 -7.76 1.37 11.86
C ILE A 102 -7.45 1.91 13.26
N ASN A 103 -6.89 3.11 13.36
CA ASN A 103 -6.59 3.73 14.64
C ASN A 103 -7.86 4.03 15.46
N THR A 104 -8.93 4.43 14.79
CA THR A 104 -10.22 4.69 15.42
C THR A 104 -10.84 3.41 15.97
N VAL A 105 -10.83 2.32 15.18
CA VAL A 105 -11.35 1.02 15.62
C VAL A 105 -10.52 0.46 16.77
N ALA A 106 -9.19 0.55 16.72
CA ALA A 106 -8.32 0.10 17.80
C ALA A 106 -8.66 0.80 19.12
N ALA A 107 -8.81 2.13 19.10
CA ALA A 107 -9.15 2.89 20.29
C ALA A 107 -10.54 2.51 20.87
N ILE A 108 -11.51 2.14 20.03
CA ILE A 108 -12.83 1.65 20.46
C ILE A 108 -12.71 0.26 21.10
N VAL A 109 -11.93 -0.65 20.49
CA VAL A 109 -11.76 -2.03 20.97
C VAL A 109 -11.00 -2.09 22.29
N ASP A 110 -9.95 -1.27 22.46
CA ASP A 110 -9.20 -1.14 23.72
C ASP A 110 -10.01 -0.51 24.86
N ARG A 111 -11.26 -0.10 24.61
CA ARG A 111 -12.16 0.57 25.56
C ARG A 111 -11.57 1.85 26.18
N SER A 112 -10.50 2.39 25.61
CA SER A 112 -9.85 3.63 26.03
C SER A 112 -10.81 4.84 25.98
N PHE A 113 -11.79 4.82 25.07
CA PHE A 113 -12.87 5.81 25.00
C PHE A 113 -13.84 5.76 26.19
N PHE A 114 -14.03 4.61 26.84
CA PHE A 114 -14.96 4.47 27.97
C PHE A 114 -14.34 4.88 29.31
N CYS A 115 -13.01 5.04 29.42
CA CYS A 115 -12.40 5.74 30.56
C CYS A 115 -12.43 7.27 30.33
N GLN A 116 -13.61 7.84 30.05
CA GLN A 116 -13.76 9.23 29.61
C GLN A 116 -13.49 10.28 30.72
N VAL A 117 -13.28 9.87 31.98
CA VAL A 117 -12.76 10.76 33.04
C VAL A 117 -11.72 10.01 33.88
N SER A 118 -10.47 9.95 33.41
CA SER A 118 -9.32 9.64 34.26
C SER A 118 -8.81 10.94 34.91
N VAL A 119 -9.48 11.39 35.97
CA VAL A 119 -8.82 12.27 36.94
C VAL A 119 -8.02 11.33 37.85
N LEU A 120 -6.71 11.19 37.60
CA LEU A 120 -5.76 10.43 38.43
C LEU A 120 -5.70 8.89 38.24
N GLY A 121 -6.02 8.34 37.06
CA GLY A 121 -5.64 6.95 36.72
C GLY A 121 -6.44 5.83 37.39
N ILE A 122 -7.66 6.14 37.87
CA ILE A 122 -8.62 5.15 38.38
C ILE A 122 -9.80 5.09 37.40
N CYS A 123 -9.98 3.97 36.70
CA CYS A 123 -11.20 3.72 35.92
C CYS A 123 -12.27 3.21 36.89
N LEU A 124 -13.26 4.04 37.20
CA LEU A 124 -14.45 3.64 37.95
C LEU A 124 -15.44 2.98 37.00
N TRP A 125 -15.83 1.74 37.31
CA TRP A 125 -16.91 1.01 36.66
C TRP A 125 -18.27 1.67 36.88
#